data_AF-A0A8J3HWC4-F1
#
_entry.id   AF-A0A8J3HWC4-F1
#
_cell.length_a   1.000
_cell.length_b   1.000
_cell.length_c   1.000
_cell.angle_alpha   90.00
_cell.angle_beta   90.00
_cell.angle_gamma   90.00
#
_symmetry.space_group_name_H-M   'P 1'
#
loop_
_entity.id
_entity.type
_entity.pdbx_description
1 polymer ?
#
loop_
_entity_poly.entity_id
_entity_poly.type
_entity_poly.pdbx_seq_one_letter_code
_entity_poly.pdbx_strand_id
1 'polypeptide(L)'
;MLFEALTGYTPFRGDNYPALAHSHIYEAPPRPTSINPAIPAPVEHVILTALMKNPQQRYQRASDMADAMNQALSAVEAASRTPVYPPPHTSAPAAPFYPPAQPVPGYVNNRQYPQPSAAENRQAPLYPCHYCQHLNKPNMRFCTRCGTPMNPCPTCGAYNPANNRFCSTCGKPLAVPM
;
A
#
# COMPACT_ATOMS: atom_id res chain seq x y z
N MET A 1 17.73 5.11 14.57
CA MET A 1 18.11 3.68 14.64
C MET A 1 16.91 2.74 14.74
N LEU A 2 15.92 2.95 15.64
CA LEU A 2 14.78 2.01 15.79
C LEU A 2 14.05 1.68 14.48
N PHE A 3 13.71 2.69 13.66
CA PHE A 3 13.09 2.48 12.35
C PHE A 3 13.89 1.51 11.48
N GLU A 4 15.20 1.71 11.41
CA GLU A 4 16.11 0.89 10.60
C GLU A 4 16.27 -0.51 11.17
N ALA A 5 16.35 -0.66 12.49
CA ALA A 5 16.41 -1.98 13.12
C ALA A 5 15.20 -2.86 12.79
N LEU A 6 14.02 -2.25 12.62
CA LEU A 6 12.77 -2.99 12.37
C LEU A 6 12.42 -3.11 10.89
N THR A 7 13.00 -2.28 10.01
CA THR A 7 12.68 -2.28 8.58
C THR A 7 13.86 -2.69 7.69
N GLY A 8 15.09 -2.62 8.18
CA GLY A 8 16.33 -2.79 7.41
C GLY A 8 16.74 -1.56 6.59
N TYR A 9 16.02 -0.44 6.69
CA TYR A 9 16.29 0.76 5.90
C TYR A 9 16.27 2.01 6.78
N THR A 10 17.06 3.03 6.45
CA THR A 10 16.94 4.34 7.10
C THR A 10 15.62 5.02 6.72
N PRO A 11 15.03 5.87 7.60
CA PRO A 11 13.77 6.54 7.30
C PRO A 11 13.89 7.58 6.18
N PHE A 12 15.08 8.15 5.99
CA PHE A 12 15.36 9.13 4.94
C PHE A 12 16.60 8.72 4.15
N ARG A 13 16.60 9.07 2.86
CA ARG A 13 17.70 8.87 1.91
C ARG A 13 17.77 10.07 1.00
N GLY A 14 18.97 10.43 0.57
CA GLY A 14 19.19 11.44 -0.46
C GLY A 14 20.41 11.08 -1.28
N ASP A 15 20.41 11.49 -2.55
CA ASP A 15 21.51 11.24 -3.49
C ASP A 15 22.79 12.03 -3.12
N ASN A 16 22.66 13.00 -2.21
CA ASN A 16 23.74 13.80 -1.63
C ASN A 16 23.33 14.37 -0.25
N TYR A 17 24.29 14.98 0.47
CA TYR A 17 24.04 15.53 1.81
C TYR A 17 22.94 16.61 1.86
N PRO A 18 22.88 17.59 0.94
CA PRO A 18 21.77 18.55 0.91
C PRO A 18 20.39 17.90 0.75
N ALA A 19 20.26 16.91 -0.14
CA ALA A 19 19.01 16.18 -0.35
C ALA A 19 18.60 15.40 0.91
N LEU A 20 19.55 14.72 1.56
CA LEU A 20 19.27 14.03 2.83
C LEU A 20 18.84 15.01 3.93
N ALA A 21 19.50 16.17 4.05
CA ALA A 21 19.12 17.21 5.00
C ALA A 21 17.71 17.75 4.71
N HIS A 22 17.36 17.96 3.44
CA HIS A 22 16.01 18.34 3.03
C HIS A 22 14.97 17.33 3.52
N SER A 23 15.18 16.03 3.29
CA SER A 23 14.28 14.99 3.78
C SER A 23 14.12 15.02 5.30
N HIS A 24 15.23 15.23 6.04
CA HIS A 24 15.17 15.34 7.49
C HIS A 24 14.37 16.56 7.98
N ILE A 25 14.38 17.68 7.26
CA ILE A 25 13.69 18.91 7.66
C ILE A 25 12.22 18.91 7.22
N TYR A 26 11.92 18.46 6.00
CA TYR A 26 10.62 18.72 5.37
C TYR A 26 9.79 17.47 5.07
N GLU A 27 10.41 16.33 4.75
CA GLU A 27 9.67 15.16 4.28
C GLU A 27 9.13 14.33 5.42
N ALA A 28 7.87 13.93 5.36
CA ALA A 28 7.30 13.02 6.34
C ALA A 28 8.04 11.65 6.31
N PRO A 29 8.32 11.03 7.47
CA PRO A 29 8.90 9.70 7.49
C PRO A 29 7.92 8.69 6.83
N PRO A 30 8.44 7.71 6.05
CA PRO A 30 7.61 6.63 5.54
C PRO A 30 7.03 5.82 6.70
N ARG A 31 5.88 5.17 6.48
CA ARG A 31 5.28 4.27 7.47
C ARG A 31 6.11 2.98 7.56
N PRO A 32 6.63 2.59 8.74
CA PRO A 32 7.35 1.33 8.92
C PRO A 32 6.59 0.10 8.39
N THR A 33 5.27 0.03 8.59
CA THR A 33 4.42 -1.08 8.12
C THR A 33 4.33 -1.19 6.61
N SER A 34 4.62 -0.11 5.87
CA SER A 34 4.71 -0.17 4.41
C SER A 34 5.93 -0.95 3.91
N ILE A 35 6.94 -1.12 4.77
CA ILE A 35 8.19 -1.84 4.47
C ILE A 35 8.20 -3.21 5.16
N ASN A 36 7.84 -3.25 6.44
CA ASN A 36 7.71 -4.48 7.22
C ASN A 36 6.31 -4.59 7.83
N PRO A 37 5.37 -5.29 7.16
CA PRO A 37 3.99 -5.45 7.64
C PRO A 37 3.85 -6.20 8.97
N ALA A 38 4.90 -6.89 9.43
CA ALA A 38 4.89 -7.59 10.72
C ALA A 38 5.02 -6.65 11.92
N ILE A 39 5.36 -5.37 11.71
CA ILE A 39 5.44 -4.37 12.78
C ILE A 39 4.03 -4.09 13.32
N PRO A 40 3.76 -4.31 14.62
CA PRO A 40 2.46 -4.01 15.19
C PRO A 40 2.15 -2.51 15.18
N ALA A 41 0.87 -2.16 14.99
CA ALA A 41 0.43 -0.76 14.93
C ALA A 41 0.84 0.10 16.15
N PRO A 42 0.77 -0.40 17.41
CA PRO A 42 1.26 0.36 18.56
C PRO A 42 2.76 0.69 18.47
N VAL A 43 3.58 -0.22 17.94
CA VAL A 43 5.02 -0.03 17.76
C VAL A 43 5.30 0.98 16.65
N GLU A 44 4.57 0.90 15.53
CA GLU A 44 4.65 1.89 14.46
C GLU A 44 4.36 3.31 14.97
N HIS A 45 3.35 3.47 15.84
CA HIS A 45 3.01 4.76 16.41
C HIS A 45 4.19 5.37 17.19
N VAL A 46 4.88 4.58 18.03
CA VAL A 46 6.06 5.05 18.77
C VAL A 46 7.17 5.49 17.82
N ILE A 47 7.42 4.72 16.75
CA ILE A 47 8.44 5.06 15.74
C ILE A 47 8.11 6.39 15.05
N LEU A 48 6.87 6.58 14.61
CA LEU A 48 6.46 7.79 13.89
C LEU A 48 6.47 9.02 14.79
N THR A 49 6.04 8.90 16.05
CA THR A 49 6.11 9.98 17.05
C THR A 49 7.56 10.41 17.31
N ALA A 50 8.49 9.46 17.41
CA ALA A 50 9.91 9.77 17.56
C ALA A 50 10.52 10.49 16.34
N LEU A 51 9.93 10.29 15.14
CA LEU A 51 10.37 10.89 13.87
C LEU A 51 9.63 12.20 13.51
N MET A 52 8.76 12.71 14.38
CA MET A 52 8.04 13.97 14.15
C MET A 52 8.99 15.13 13.88
N LYS A 53 8.66 16.02 12.95
CA LYS A 53 9.57 17.12 12.57
C LYS A 53 9.73 18.14 13.69
N ASN A 54 8.59 18.60 14.23
CA ASN A 54 8.59 19.49 15.39
C ASN A 54 9.08 18.73 16.64
N PRO A 55 10.17 19.14 17.28
CA PRO A 55 10.68 18.51 18.51
C PRO A 55 9.67 18.46 19.66
N GLN A 56 8.76 19.44 19.74
CA GLN A 56 7.70 19.47 20.77
C GLN A 56 6.64 18.38 20.58
N GLN A 57 6.56 17.79 19.38
CA GLN A 57 5.66 16.68 19.08
C GLN A 57 6.34 15.30 19.25
N ARG A 58 7.62 15.28 19.62
CA ARG A 58 8.35 14.06 19.95
C ARG A 58 8.23 13.75 21.44
N TYR A 59 8.71 12.57 21.81
CA TYR A 59 9.04 12.28 23.20
C TYR A 59 10.11 13.25 23.71
N GLN A 60 9.82 13.94 24.81
CA GLN A 60 10.72 14.96 25.35
C GLN A 60 11.93 14.33 26.04
N ARG A 61 11.78 13.10 26.54
CA ARG A 61 12.87 12.29 27.10
C ARG A 61 12.92 10.91 26.48
N ALA A 62 14.13 10.33 26.50
CA ALA A 62 14.33 8.94 26.09
C ALA A 62 13.54 7.96 26.97
N SER A 63 13.38 8.25 28.26
CA SER A 63 12.53 7.48 29.19
C SER A 63 11.08 7.42 28.70
N ASP A 64 10.53 8.56 28.29
CA ASP A 64 9.13 8.64 27.84
C ASP A 64 8.91 7.77 26.59
N MET A 65 9.90 7.73 25.70
CA MET A 65 9.87 6.84 24.52
C MET A 65 9.98 5.36 24.91
N ALA A 66 10.84 5.03 25.88
CA ALA A 66 10.99 3.67 26.37
C ALA A 66 9.70 3.18 27.06
N ASP A 67 9.06 4.01 27.87
CA ASP A 67 7.78 3.71 28.50
C ASP A 67 6.67 3.51 27.47
N ALA A 68 6.60 4.38 26.45
CA ALA A 68 5.66 4.21 25.34
C ALA A 68 5.89 2.91 24.56
N MET A 69 7.16 2.51 24.36
CA MET A 69 7.50 1.23 23.73
C MET A 69 7.05 0.04 24.59
N ASN A 70 7.30 0.06 25.90
CA ASN A 70 6.87 -1.00 26.82
C ASN A 70 5.34 -1.14 26.86
N GLN A 71 4.62 -0.01 26.83
CA GLN A 71 3.16 0.01 26.73
C GLN A 71 2.69 -0.57 25.39
N ALA A 72 3.34 -0.20 24.28
CA ALA A 72 3.03 -0.72 22.95
C ALA A 72 3.21 -2.25 22.89
N LEU A 73 4.29 -2.78 23.46
CA LEU A 73 4.54 -4.23 23.53
C LEU A 73 3.51 -4.94 24.40
N SER A 74 3.21 -4.40 25.58
CA SER A 74 2.16 -4.93 26.47
C SER A 74 0.79 -5.00 25.77
N ALA A 75 0.45 -3.97 24.99
CA ALA A 75 -0.80 -3.93 24.23
C ALA A 75 -0.86 -5.02 23.15
N VAL A 76 0.27 -5.30 22.48
CA VAL A 76 0.38 -6.38 21.50
C VAL A 76 0.18 -7.74 22.17
N GLU A 77 0.80 -7.97 23.32
CA GLU A 77 0.62 -9.21 24.09
C GLU A 77 -0.83 -9.38 24.56
N ALA A 78 -1.46 -8.32 25.07
CA ALA A 78 -2.85 -8.35 25.50
C ALA A 78 -3.80 -8.67 24.33
N ALA A 79 -3.61 -8.05 23.17
CA ALA A 79 -4.38 -8.33 21.96
C ALA A 79 -4.18 -9.76 21.44
N SER A 80 -3.02 -10.37 21.73
CA SER A 80 -2.74 -11.77 21.39
C SER A 80 -3.47 -12.75 22.32
N ARG A 81 -3.86 -12.30 23.52
CA ARG A 81 -4.49 -13.10 24.58
C ARG A 81 -6.01 -12.98 24.64
N THR A 82 -6.62 -12.09 23.85
CA THR A 82 -8.08 -12.01 23.81
C THR A 82 -8.65 -13.34 23.33
N PRO A 83 -9.50 -14.01 24.11
CA PRO A 83 -10.16 -15.22 23.67
C PRO A 83 -10.99 -14.88 22.43
N VAL A 84 -10.77 -15.65 21.36
CA VAL A 84 -11.64 -15.64 20.18
C VAL A 84 -13.00 -16.13 20.68
N TYR A 85 -13.86 -15.20 21.07
CA TYR A 85 -15.27 -15.52 21.20
C TYR A 85 -15.75 -15.89 19.80
N PRO A 86 -16.24 -17.13 19.58
CA PRO A 86 -16.91 -17.42 18.32
C PRO A 86 -18.01 -16.36 18.14
N PRO A 87 -18.17 -15.80 16.93
CA PRO A 87 -19.26 -14.87 16.69
C PRO A 87 -20.56 -15.52 17.19
N PRO A 88 -21.43 -14.79 17.91
CA PRO A 88 -22.73 -15.33 18.27
C PRO A 88 -23.35 -15.88 17.00
N HIS A 89 -23.75 -17.15 17.02
CA HIS A 89 -24.43 -17.80 15.91
C HIS A 89 -25.82 -17.19 15.76
N THR A 90 -25.90 -15.94 15.32
CA THR A 90 -27.11 -15.42 14.72
C THR A 90 -27.21 -16.13 13.39
N SER A 91 -28.12 -17.10 13.31
CA SER A 91 -28.55 -17.69 12.05
C SER A 91 -28.87 -16.54 11.10
N ALA A 92 -28.00 -16.32 10.11
CA ALA A 92 -28.29 -15.38 9.05
C ALA A 92 -29.62 -15.81 8.41
N PRO A 93 -30.55 -14.88 8.13
CA PRO A 93 -31.70 -15.23 7.32
C PRO A 93 -31.19 -15.79 5.99
N ALA A 94 -31.80 -16.89 5.54
CA ALA A 94 -31.45 -17.53 4.27
C ALA A 94 -31.42 -16.47 3.17
N ALA A 95 -30.30 -16.36 2.47
CA ALA A 95 -30.20 -15.49 1.30
C ALA A 95 -31.33 -15.87 0.31
N PRO A 96 -31.98 -14.89 -0.34
CA PRO A 96 -32.93 -15.21 -1.39
C PRO A 96 -32.24 -16.05 -2.46
N PHE A 97 -32.89 -17.15 -2.83
CA PHE A 97 -32.43 -18.05 -3.87
C PHE A 97 -32.47 -17.28 -5.20
N TYR A 98 -31.33 -16.76 -5.66
CA TYR A 98 -31.21 -16.24 -7.01
C TYR A 98 -31.06 -17.42 -7.97
N PRO A 99 -31.96 -17.60 -8.95
CA PRO A 99 -31.79 -18.63 -9.96
C PRO A 99 -30.51 -18.37 -10.77
N PRO A 100 -29.85 -19.42 -11.28
CA PRO A 100 -28.66 -19.27 -12.10
C PRO A 100 -28.96 -18.36 -13.29
N ALA A 101 -28.10 -17.36 -13.52
CA ALA A 101 -28.22 -16.41 -14.62
C ALA A 101 -28.31 -17.17 -15.96
N GLN A 102 -29.41 -16.95 -16.67
CA GLN A 102 -29.59 -17.48 -18.02
C GLN A 102 -28.53 -16.85 -18.96
N PRO A 103 -27.95 -17.61 -19.90
CA PRO A 103 -27.00 -17.08 -20.86
C PRO A 103 -27.68 -16.02 -21.74
N VAL A 104 -27.09 -14.83 -21.80
CA VAL A 104 -27.51 -13.77 -22.73
C VAL A 104 -27.28 -14.23 -24.18
N PRO A 105 -28.32 -14.26 -25.04
CA PRO A 105 -28.13 -14.59 -26.46
C PRO A 105 -27.45 -13.42 -27.16
N GLY A 106 -26.27 -13.65 -27.77
CA GLY A 106 -25.73 -12.74 -28.78
C GLY A 106 -24.27 -12.29 -28.65
N TYR A 107 -23.47 -12.82 -27.72
CA TYR A 107 -22.02 -12.55 -27.74
C TYR A 107 -21.26 -13.71 -28.41
N VAL A 108 -21.19 -13.69 -29.73
CA VAL A 108 -20.27 -14.54 -30.51
C VAL A 108 -18.85 -14.00 -30.33
N ASN A 109 -18.09 -14.56 -29.40
CA ASN A 109 -16.69 -14.19 -29.23
C ASN A 109 -15.80 -15.02 -30.17
N ASN A 110 -15.75 -14.61 -31.44
CA ASN A 110 -14.93 -15.26 -32.47
C ASN A 110 -13.67 -14.43 -32.80
N ARG A 111 -13.02 -13.88 -31.78
CA ARG A 111 -11.71 -13.23 -31.92
C ARG A 111 -10.63 -14.11 -31.31
N GLN A 112 -10.02 -14.95 -32.15
CA GLN A 112 -8.66 -15.42 -31.91
C GLN A 112 -7.78 -14.16 -31.85
N TYR A 113 -7.27 -13.82 -30.67
CA TYR A 113 -6.25 -12.78 -30.56
C TYR A 113 -4.97 -13.31 -31.22
N PRO A 114 -4.43 -12.62 -32.24
CA PRO A 114 -3.13 -13.00 -32.78
C PRO A 114 -2.09 -12.86 -31.66
N GLN A 115 -1.36 -13.95 -31.40
CA GLN A 115 -0.18 -13.90 -30.54
C GLN A 115 0.86 -13.02 -31.24
N PRO A 116 1.31 -11.89 -30.67
CA PRO A 116 2.34 -11.09 -31.31
C PRO A 116 3.64 -11.89 -31.36
N SER A 117 4.27 -11.89 -32.54
CA SER A 117 5.56 -12.53 -32.74
C SER A 117 6.64 -11.85 -31.86
N ALA A 118 7.72 -12.57 -31.57
CA ALA A 118 8.84 -12.07 -30.76
C ALA A 118 9.48 -10.76 -31.28
N ALA A 119 9.17 -10.33 -32.51
CA ALA A 119 9.65 -9.09 -33.10
C ALA A 119 8.91 -7.82 -32.62
N GLU A 120 7.64 -7.92 -32.20
CA GLU A 120 6.78 -6.77 -31.88
C GLU A 120 7.03 -6.19 -30.46
N ASN A 121 7.82 -6.88 -29.65
CA ASN A 121 8.13 -6.53 -28.27
C ASN A 121 9.16 -5.37 -28.12
N ARG A 122 9.54 -4.71 -29.22
CA ARG A 122 10.54 -3.62 -29.20
C ARG A 122 9.94 -2.21 -29.11
N GLN A 123 8.63 -2.02 -29.31
CA GLN A 123 7.98 -0.70 -29.30
C GLN A 123 6.83 -0.53 -28.30
N ALA A 124 6.68 -1.40 -27.28
CA ALA A 124 5.62 -1.21 -26.28
C ALA A 124 5.76 0.17 -25.58
N PRO A 125 4.69 0.98 -25.49
CA PRO A 125 4.77 2.31 -24.89
C PRO A 125 5.14 2.20 -23.40
N LEU A 126 6.10 3.03 -22.96
CA LEU A 126 6.57 3.04 -21.58
C LEU A 126 5.89 4.17 -20.79
N TYR A 127 5.46 3.84 -19.56
CA TYR A 127 4.79 4.77 -18.65
C TYR A 127 5.78 5.33 -17.62
N PRO A 128 5.95 6.66 -17.53
CA PRO A 128 6.84 7.25 -16.53
C PRO A 128 6.22 7.14 -15.13
N CYS A 129 7.04 6.75 -14.15
CA CYS A 129 6.66 6.82 -12.75
C CYS A 129 6.50 8.28 -12.32
N HIS A 130 5.37 8.65 -11.73
CA HIS A 130 5.12 10.02 -11.26
C HIS A 130 6.07 10.48 -10.16
N TYR A 131 6.74 9.55 -9.46
CA TYR A 131 7.67 9.84 -8.37
C TYR A 131 9.11 9.96 -8.86
N CYS A 132 9.65 8.94 -9.52
CA CYS A 132 11.06 8.90 -9.93
C CYS A 132 11.30 8.96 -11.44
N GLN A 133 10.25 9.20 -12.23
CA GLN A 133 10.25 9.30 -13.70
C GLN A 133 10.76 8.08 -14.46
N HIS A 134 11.08 6.99 -13.75
CA HIS A 134 11.50 5.74 -14.37
C HIS A 134 10.40 5.21 -15.30
N LEU A 135 10.83 4.82 -16.49
CA LEU A 135 9.95 4.29 -17.53
C LEU A 135 9.63 2.82 -17.22
N ASN A 136 8.34 2.53 -17.04
CA ASN A 136 7.84 1.19 -16.73
C ASN A 136 7.06 0.63 -17.92
N LYS A 137 7.05 -0.70 -18.05
CA LYS A 137 6.18 -1.36 -19.03
C LYS A 137 4.69 -1.14 -18.67
N PRO A 138 3.77 -1.31 -19.64
CA PRO A 138 2.34 -1.31 -19.36
C PRO A 138 1.97 -2.32 -18.27
N ASN A 139 0.93 -2.03 -17.46
CA ASN A 139 0.39 -2.88 -16.40
C ASN A 139 1.31 -3.16 -15.19
N MET A 140 2.41 -2.41 -15.04
CA MET A 140 3.29 -2.54 -13.88
C MET A 140 2.62 -2.01 -12.62
N ARG A 141 2.57 -2.85 -11.59
CA ARG A 141 1.88 -2.54 -10.33
C ARG A 141 2.62 -1.53 -9.45
N PHE A 142 3.93 -1.56 -9.56
CA PHE A 142 4.85 -0.69 -8.85
C PHE A 142 5.95 -0.27 -9.82
N CYS A 143 6.51 0.91 -9.60
CA CYS A 143 7.67 1.35 -10.34
C CYS A 143 8.85 0.42 -10.06
N THR A 144 9.46 -0.15 -11.10
CA THR A 144 10.59 -1.07 -11.00
C THR A 144 11.89 -0.43 -10.51
N ARG A 145 11.96 0.90 -10.43
CA ARG A 145 13.11 1.62 -9.88
C ARG A 145 12.91 2.06 -8.44
N CYS A 146 11.78 2.71 -8.17
CA CYS A 146 11.55 3.37 -6.87
C CYS A 146 10.41 2.76 -6.04
N GLY A 147 9.75 1.70 -6.53
CA GLY A 147 8.73 0.96 -5.78
C GLY A 147 7.36 1.65 -5.66
N THR A 148 7.21 2.89 -6.14
CA THR A 148 5.94 3.65 -6.03
C THR A 148 4.79 2.96 -6.77
N PRO A 149 3.57 2.84 -6.19
CA PRO A 149 2.40 2.24 -6.86
C PRO A 149 1.98 3.00 -8.11
N MET A 150 1.52 2.30 -9.15
CA MET A 150 1.11 2.89 -10.43
C MET A 150 -0.28 2.38 -10.89
N ASN A 151 -1.37 3.10 -10.58
CA ASN A 151 -2.74 2.86 -11.13
C ASN A 151 -3.78 3.98 -10.79
N PRO A 152 -3.92 5.07 -11.58
CA PRO A 152 -4.92 6.12 -11.31
C PRO A 152 -6.33 5.76 -11.81
N CYS A 153 -7.38 6.23 -11.12
CA CYS A 153 -8.76 5.99 -11.51
C CYS A 153 -9.18 6.81 -12.73
N PRO A 154 -9.71 6.18 -13.81
CA PRO A 154 -10.11 6.90 -15.02
C PRO A 154 -11.35 7.76 -14.83
N THR A 155 -12.09 7.62 -13.72
CA THR A 155 -13.31 8.39 -13.50
C THR A 155 -13.17 9.53 -12.51
N CYS A 156 -12.43 9.36 -11.42
CA CYS A 156 -12.30 10.40 -10.39
C CYS A 156 -10.85 10.82 -10.12
N GLY A 157 -9.87 10.27 -10.85
CA GLY A 157 -8.47 10.67 -10.75
C GLY A 157 -7.72 10.20 -9.50
N ALA A 158 -8.40 9.57 -8.53
CA ALA A 158 -7.75 9.05 -7.32
C ALA A 158 -6.70 7.99 -7.66
N TYR A 159 -5.57 8.01 -6.96
CA TYR A 159 -4.53 6.98 -7.08
C TYR A 159 -4.95 5.74 -6.33
N ASN A 160 -4.80 4.58 -6.98
CA ASN A 160 -5.18 3.30 -6.40
C ASN A 160 -3.97 2.37 -6.33
N PRO A 161 -3.91 1.50 -5.31
CA PRO A 161 -3.03 0.33 -5.32
C PRO A 161 -3.25 -0.48 -6.60
N ALA A 162 -2.17 -1.01 -7.17
CA ALA A 162 -2.25 -1.57 -8.50
C ALA A 162 -2.86 -2.98 -8.60
N ASN A 163 -3.30 -3.55 -7.48
CA ASN A 163 -4.16 -4.73 -7.44
C ASN A 163 -5.66 -4.37 -7.32
N ASN A 164 -6.02 -3.10 -7.11
CA ASN A 164 -7.41 -2.69 -7.03
C ASN A 164 -8.07 -2.80 -8.42
N ARG A 165 -9.25 -3.43 -8.45
CA ARG A 165 -10.10 -3.51 -9.65
C ARG A 165 -11.14 -2.40 -9.70
N PHE A 166 -11.41 -1.79 -8.55
CA PHE A 166 -12.33 -0.69 -8.36
C PHE A 166 -11.64 0.43 -7.58
N CYS A 167 -12.04 1.66 -7.85
CA CYS A 167 -11.48 2.83 -7.20
C CYS A 167 -11.86 2.85 -5.72
N SER A 168 -10.89 2.99 -4.82
CA SER A 168 -11.11 3.11 -3.37
C SER A 168 -11.77 4.43 -2.96
N THR A 169 -11.86 5.40 -3.88
CA THR A 169 -12.48 6.71 -3.63
C THR A 169 -13.87 6.81 -4.23
N CYS A 170 -14.05 6.47 -5.52
CA CYS A 170 -15.33 6.64 -6.21
C CYS A 170 -16.02 5.32 -6.61
N GLY A 171 -15.47 4.16 -6.22
CA GLY A 171 -16.08 2.84 -6.42
C GLY A 171 -16.15 2.34 -7.88
N LYS A 172 -15.87 3.21 -8.86
CA LYS A 172 -15.91 2.85 -10.28
C LYS A 172 -14.76 1.92 -10.69
N PRO A 173 -14.97 1.06 -11.70
CA PRO A 173 -13.92 0.18 -12.17
C PRO A 173 -12.69 0.99 -12.60
N LEU A 174 -11.50 0.52 -12.24
CA LEU A 174 -10.23 1.10 -12.69
C LEU A 174 -9.90 0.60 -14.10
N ALA A 175 -10.86 0.80 -15.02
CA ALA A 175 -11.01 0.11 -16.28
C ALA A 175 -9.71 -0.07 -17.10
N VAL A 176 -9.57 -1.14 -17.90
CA VAL A 176 -10.69 -1.78 -18.60
C VAL A 176 -10.51 -3.30 -18.79
N PRO A 177 -11.59 -4.11 -18.74
CA PRO A 177 -11.64 -5.39 -19.46
C PRO A 177 -11.40 -5.16 -20.97
N MET A 178 -10.81 -6.16 -21.62
CA MET A 178 -10.38 -6.13 -23.04
C MET A 178 -11.50 -5.81 -24.03
#